data_AF-A0AA51DWP4-F1
#
_entry.id   AF-A0AA51DWP4-F1
#
_cell.length_a   1.000
_cell.length_b   1.000
_cell.length_c   1.000
_cell.angle_alpha   90.00
_cell.angle_beta   90.00
_cell.angle_gamma   90.00
#
_symmetry.space_group_name_H-M   'P 1'
#
loop_
_entity.id
_entity.type
_entity.pdbx_description
1 polymer ?
#
loop_
_entity_poly.entity_id
_entity_poly.type
_entity_poly.pdbx_seq_one_letter_code
_entity_poly.pdbx_strand_id
1 'polypeptide(L)'
;MKLYGLIYHLGMIRSHSVMEKKFGKEYTMRFTATSDRYFIQVNRKTPDIGKSVFAFNYAFAPAYIAWYKTAVELGANDNDIQKLLWLMSEKIITTIPPFFRKTCGRIYLNSFCKKAPIHEKKEIQGKVHVYDFFIHFIPKDKRRFGIDITRCGMRTIAADFDALGIFPAVCRVDYMIGEYLHLGFTRTKTLGDGDDCCNCHYEIGGICRWAPEEGFENRK
;
A
#
# COMPACT_ATOMS: atom_id res chain seq x y z
N MET A 1 -3.46 14.99 14.41
CA MET A 1 -2.58 13.88 13.96
C MET A 1 -2.59 13.86 12.43
N LYS A 2 -1.43 14.00 11.76
CA LYS A 2 -1.35 13.90 10.29
C LYS A 2 -1.79 12.49 9.84
N LEU A 3 -2.33 12.34 8.63
CA LEU A 3 -2.84 11.07 8.07
C LEU A 3 -1.85 9.90 8.25
N TYR A 4 -0.55 10.17 8.11
CA TYR A 4 0.53 9.18 8.27
C TYR A 4 0.53 8.56 9.67
N GLY A 5 0.39 9.38 10.71
CA GLY A 5 0.32 8.92 12.10
C GLY A 5 -0.92 8.09 12.36
N LEU A 6 -2.07 8.46 11.79
CA LEU A 6 -3.30 7.68 11.93
C LEU A 6 -3.13 6.26 11.37
N ILE A 7 -2.58 6.12 10.16
CA ILE A 7 -2.34 4.82 9.52
C ILE A 7 -1.41 3.97 10.37
N TYR A 8 -0.28 4.55 10.80
CA TYR A 8 0.71 3.85 11.62
C TYR A 8 0.11 3.35 12.94
N HIS A 9 -0.46 4.25 13.74
CA HIS A 9 -1.01 3.88 15.05
C HIS A 9 -2.18 2.91 14.93
N LEU A 10 -3.05 3.07 13.91
CA LEU A 10 -4.11 2.12 13.65
C LEU A 10 -3.55 0.72 13.36
N GLY A 11 -2.54 0.61 12.49
CA GLY A 11 -1.88 -0.66 12.20
C GLY A 11 -1.30 -1.31 13.46
N MET A 12 -0.59 -0.54 14.29
CA MET A 12 -0.02 -1.03 15.54
C MET A 12 -1.09 -1.51 16.52
N ILE A 13 -2.11 -0.68 16.80
CA ILE A 13 -3.18 -1.02 17.75
C ILE A 13 -3.96 -2.26 17.29
N ARG A 14 -4.32 -2.32 16.00
CA ARG A 14 -5.16 -3.39 15.46
C ARG A 14 -4.41 -4.72 15.33
N SER A 15 -3.09 -4.68 15.25
CA SER A 15 -2.26 -5.87 15.09
C SER A 15 -1.66 -6.37 16.40
N HIS A 16 -1.62 -5.54 17.45
CA HIS A 16 -0.94 -5.84 18.71
C HIS A 16 -1.26 -7.23 19.28
N SER A 17 -2.54 -7.54 19.53
CA SER A 17 -2.92 -8.82 20.15
C SER A 17 -2.57 -10.03 19.26
N VAL A 18 -2.63 -9.87 17.95
CA VAL A 18 -2.27 -10.93 17.00
C VAL A 18 -0.75 -11.11 16.95
N MET A 19 0.01 -10.02 17.04
CA MET A 19 1.46 -10.07 17.14
C MET A 19 1.90 -10.72 18.45
N GLU A 20 1.29 -10.37 19.60
CA GLU A 20 1.60 -10.99 20.89
C GLU A 20 1.34 -12.49 20.86
N LYS A 21 0.20 -12.91 20.28
CA LYS A 21 -0.14 -14.33 20.15
C LYS A 21 0.82 -15.10 19.24
N LYS A 22 1.29 -14.46 18.15
CA LYS A 22 2.09 -15.13 17.11
C LYS A 22 3.59 -15.12 17.41
N PHE A 23 4.10 -14.01 17.92
CA PHE A 23 5.54 -13.75 18.10
C PHE A 23 5.94 -13.59 19.57
N GLY A 24 4.98 -13.56 20.49
CA GLY A 24 5.22 -13.37 21.91
C GLY A 24 5.18 -11.91 22.34
N LYS A 25 4.93 -11.72 23.64
CA LYS A 25 4.81 -10.41 24.28
C LYS A 25 6.11 -9.60 24.19
N GLU A 26 7.25 -10.23 24.50
CA GLU A 26 8.55 -9.56 24.48
C GLU A 26 8.91 -9.04 23.07
N TYR A 27 8.75 -9.88 22.04
CA TYR A 27 8.95 -9.47 20.66
C TYR A 27 8.03 -8.31 20.28
N THR A 28 6.75 -8.39 20.63
CA THR A 28 5.76 -7.35 20.27
C THR A 28 6.06 -6.01 20.95
N MET A 29 6.52 -6.02 22.20
CA MET A 29 6.98 -4.82 22.90
C MET A 29 8.21 -4.21 22.21
N ARG A 30 9.22 -5.02 21.89
CA ARG A 30 10.43 -4.58 21.19
C ARG A 30 10.11 -4.03 19.80
N PHE A 31 9.24 -4.73 19.06
CA PHE A 31 8.77 -4.31 17.75
C PHE A 31 8.10 -2.94 17.85
N THR A 32 7.16 -2.76 18.77
CA THR A 32 6.44 -1.49 18.94
C THR A 32 7.37 -0.33 19.23
N ALA A 33 8.29 -0.49 20.21
CA ALA A 33 9.23 0.57 20.56
C ALA A 33 10.18 0.92 19.40
N THR A 34 10.65 -0.10 18.68
CA THR A 34 11.58 0.08 17.55
C THR A 34 10.87 0.70 16.34
N SER A 35 9.64 0.28 16.06
CA SER A 35 8.83 0.82 14.97
C SER A 35 8.42 2.26 15.23
N ASP A 36 8.15 2.64 16.48
CA ASP A 36 7.86 4.03 16.85
C ASP A 36 9.05 4.93 16.52
N ARG A 37 10.26 4.49 16.89
CA ARG A 37 11.51 5.20 16.59
C ARG A 37 11.70 5.39 15.09
N TYR A 38 11.55 4.33 14.29
CA TYR A 38 11.68 4.44 12.84
C TYR A 38 10.57 5.30 12.24
N PHE A 39 9.33 5.14 12.68
CA PHE A 39 8.20 5.90 12.17
C PHE A 39 8.41 7.41 12.36
N ILE A 40 8.85 7.84 13.55
CA ILE A 40 9.16 9.26 13.83
C ILE A 40 10.23 9.78 12.86
N GLN A 41 11.31 9.02 12.65
CA GLN A 41 12.40 9.40 11.75
C GLN A 41 11.94 9.51 10.29
N VAL A 42 11.21 8.50 9.81
CA VAL A 42 10.72 8.44 8.43
C VAL A 42 9.69 9.54 8.18
N ASN A 43 8.68 9.63 9.04
CA ASN A 43 7.59 10.60 8.94
C ASN A 43 8.08 12.05 8.95
N ARG A 44 9.16 12.36 9.69
CA ARG A 44 9.76 13.71 9.69
C ARG A 44 10.34 14.10 8.32
N LYS A 45 10.86 13.10 7.58
CA LYS A 45 11.53 13.29 6.29
C LYS A 45 10.60 13.02 5.11
N THR A 46 9.43 12.41 5.31
CA THR A 46 8.45 12.16 4.26
C THR A 46 7.88 13.47 3.72
N PRO A 47 8.10 13.79 2.43
CA PRO A 47 7.56 15.00 1.82
C PRO A 47 6.04 14.96 1.69
N ASP A 48 5.40 16.13 1.79
CA ASP A 48 3.99 16.28 1.45
C ASP A 48 3.86 16.42 -0.08
N ILE A 49 3.23 15.42 -0.73
CA ILE A 49 3.01 15.43 -2.17
C ILE A 49 1.79 16.28 -2.59
N GLY A 50 1.11 16.92 -1.63
CA GLY A 50 -0.01 17.82 -1.87
C GLY A 50 -1.28 17.10 -2.34
N LYS A 51 -2.05 17.77 -3.21
CA LYS A 51 -3.34 17.27 -3.72
C LYS A 51 -3.13 16.24 -4.85
N SER A 52 -2.62 15.07 -4.50
CA SER A 52 -2.47 13.91 -5.36
C SER A 52 -3.67 12.96 -5.26
N VAL A 53 -4.02 12.27 -6.35
CA VAL A 53 -4.97 11.14 -6.29
C VAL A 53 -4.41 9.97 -5.48
N PHE A 54 -3.09 9.86 -5.41
CA PHE A 54 -2.36 8.83 -4.66
C PHE A 54 -1.96 9.27 -3.25
N ALA A 55 -2.40 10.43 -2.76
CA ALA A 55 -2.05 10.93 -1.43
C ALA A 55 -2.36 9.91 -0.31
N PHE A 56 -3.48 9.18 -0.43
CA PHE A 56 -3.83 8.12 0.51
C PHE A 56 -2.89 6.91 0.42
N ASN A 57 -2.56 6.44 -0.79
CA ASN A 57 -1.62 5.32 -0.98
C ASN A 57 -0.21 5.69 -0.48
N TYR A 58 0.27 6.89 -0.83
CA TYR A 58 1.56 7.41 -0.37
C TYR A 58 1.64 7.54 1.15
N ALA A 59 0.52 7.86 1.81
CA ALA A 59 0.43 7.99 3.26
C ALA A 59 0.76 6.71 4.04
N PHE A 60 0.71 5.54 3.40
CA PHE A 60 1.14 4.28 4.01
C PHE A 60 2.66 4.08 4.01
N ALA A 61 3.41 4.78 3.14
CA ALA A 61 4.84 4.55 2.99
C ALA A 61 5.62 4.66 4.30
N PRO A 62 5.41 5.69 5.16
CA PRO A 62 6.16 5.81 6.40
C PRO A 62 5.92 4.65 7.36
N ALA A 63 4.70 4.13 7.42
CA ALA A 63 4.35 2.99 8.25
C ALA A 63 5.01 1.70 7.75
N TYR A 64 4.93 1.42 6.43
CA TYR A 64 5.58 0.24 5.85
C TYR A 64 7.09 0.26 6.02
N ILE A 65 7.74 1.41 5.79
CA ILE A 65 9.20 1.56 5.98
C ILE A 65 9.55 1.30 7.44
N ALA A 66 8.79 1.86 8.40
CA ALA A 66 9.05 1.66 9.81
C ALA A 66 8.91 0.20 10.25
N TRP A 67 7.84 -0.47 9.84
CA TRP A 67 7.61 -1.89 10.16
C TRP A 67 8.68 -2.79 9.52
N TYR A 68 9.06 -2.51 8.27
CA TYR A 68 10.10 -3.23 7.57
C TYR A 68 11.46 -3.11 8.25
N LYS A 69 11.94 -1.88 8.48
CA LYS A 69 13.24 -1.65 9.13
C LYS A 69 13.27 -2.26 10.53
N THR A 70 12.15 -2.23 11.24
CA THR A 70 12.02 -2.89 12.55
C THR A 70 12.15 -4.41 12.43
N ALA A 71 11.42 -5.03 11.50
CA ALA A 71 11.48 -6.47 11.32
C ALA A 71 12.88 -6.94 10.92
N VAL A 72 13.56 -6.20 10.04
CA VAL A 72 14.97 -6.45 9.69
C VAL A 72 15.89 -6.33 10.91
N GLU A 73 15.76 -5.25 11.70
CA GLU A 73 16.57 -5.04 12.91
C GLU A 73 16.36 -6.14 13.96
N LEU A 74 15.16 -6.70 14.03
CA LEU A 74 14.83 -7.81 14.93
C LEU A 74 15.17 -9.19 14.34
N GLY A 75 15.82 -9.26 13.18
CA GLY A 75 16.32 -10.50 12.58
C GLY A 75 15.27 -11.34 11.88
N ALA A 76 14.13 -10.75 11.47
CA ALA A 76 13.14 -11.46 10.66
C ALA A 76 13.67 -11.74 9.25
N ASN A 77 13.36 -12.91 8.71
CA ASN A 77 13.63 -13.24 7.30
C ASN A 77 12.57 -12.61 6.38
N ASP A 78 12.84 -12.58 5.07
CA ASP A 78 11.98 -11.93 4.07
C ASP A 78 10.54 -12.46 4.05
N ASN A 79 10.34 -13.77 4.23
CA ASN A 79 9.01 -14.37 4.24
C ASN A 79 8.19 -13.94 5.46
N ASP A 80 8.82 -13.86 6.63
CA ASP A 80 8.17 -13.38 7.85
C ASP A 80 7.89 -11.88 7.79
N ILE A 81 8.78 -11.09 7.19
CA ILE A 81 8.56 -9.68 6.90
C ILE A 81 7.33 -9.52 6.00
N GLN A 82 7.23 -10.26 4.89
CA GLN A 82 6.08 -10.17 3.98
C GLN A 82 4.76 -10.50 4.69
N LYS A 83 4.73 -11.61 5.44
CA LYS A 83 3.56 -12.01 6.24
C LYS A 83 3.19 -10.97 7.28
N LEU A 84 4.17 -10.33 7.92
CA LEU A 84 3.94 -9.27 8.86
C LEU A 84 3.31 -8.06 8.16
N LEU A 85 3.86 -7.58 7.05
CA LEU A 85 3.32 -6.42 6.33
C LEU A 85 1.89 -6.68 5.81
N TRP A 86 1.60 -7.91 5.35
CA TRP A 86 0.23 -8.31 5.00
C TRP A 86 -0.69 -8.34 6.22
N LEU A 87 -0.25 -8.90 7.35
CA LEU A 87 -1.00 -8.88 8.59
C LEU A 87 -1.36 -7.44 9.01
N MET A 88 -0.37 -6.54 9.03
CA MET A 88 -0.60 -5.14 9.40
C MET A 88 -1.63 -4.47 8.47
N SER A 89 -1.52 -4.73 7.16
CA SER A 89 -2.44 -4.20 6.14
C SER A 89 -3.85 -4.75 6.30
N GLU A 90 -3.98 -6.05 6.51
CA GLU A 90 -5.27 -6.72 6.72
C GLU A 90 -5.98 -6.17 7.96
N LYS A 91 -5.24 -5.96 9.06
CA LYS A 91 -5.82 -5.41 10.30
C LYS A 91 -6.30 -3.98 10.16
N ILE A 92 -5.65 -3.18 9.30
CA ILE A 92 -6.15 -1.86 8.92
C ILE A 92 -7.43 -1.98 8.10
N ILE A 93 -7.43 -2.76 7.01
CA ILE A 93 -8.58 -2.90 6.10
C ILE A 93 -9.81 -3.45 6.83
N THR A 94 -9.61 -4.45 7.69
CA THR A 94 -10.69 -5.07 8.48
C THR A 94 -11.26 -4.19 9.58
N THR A 95 -10.68 -3.01 9.82
CA THR A 95 -11.32 -1.97 10.64
C THR A 95 -12.57 -1.41 9.97
N ILE A 96 -12.67 -1.50 8.64
CA ILE A 96 -13.90 -1.17 7.91
C ILE A 96 -14.92 -2.30 8.16
N PRO A 97 -16.08 -1.99 8.76
CA PRO A 97 -17.12 -2.99 9.01
C PRO A 97 -17.58 -3.66 7.70
N PRO A 98 -17.85 -4.98 7.68
CA PRO A 98 -18.15 -5.73 6.47
C PRO A 98 -19.22 -5.10 5.57
N PHE A 99 -20.30 -4.60 6.17
CA PHE A 99 -21.42 -3.99 5.45
C PHE A 99 -21.07 -2.65 4.77
N PHE A 100 -20.01 -1.97 5.20
CA PHE A 100 -19.52 -0.74 4.56
C PHE A 100 -18.47 -0.99 3.47
N ARG A 101 -17.81 -2.15 3.45
CA ARG A 101 -16.64 -2.41 2.58
C ARG A 101 -16.93 -2.22 1.10
N LYS A 102 -18.06 -2.75 0.61
CA LYS A 102 -18.48 -2.60 -0.79
C LYS A 102 -18.70 -1.13 -1.17
N THR A 103 -19.27 -0.33 -0.27
CA THR A 103 -19.50 1.10 -0.49
C THR A 103 -18.18 1.87 -0.46
N CYS A 104 -17.29 1.58 0.50
CA CYS A 104 -15.95 2.15 0.56
C CYS A 104 -15.15 1.87 -0.72
N GLY A 105 -15.11 0.62 -1.19
CA GLY A 105 -14.44 0.25 -2.43
C GLY A 105 -14.98 0.99 -3.65
N ARG A 106 -16.30 1.07 -3.79
CA ARG A 106 -16.97 1.84 -4.85
C ARG A 106 -16.58 3.32 -4.81
N ILE A 107 -16.61 3.96 -3.64
CA ILE A 107 -16.23 5.38 -3.50
C ILE A 107 -14.76 5.57 -3.89
N TYR A 108 -13.88 4.67 -3.42
CA TYR A 108 -12.45 4.70 -3.70
C TYR A 108 -12.17 4.63 -5.21
N LEU A 109 -12.64 3.59 -5.92
CA LEU A 109 -12.37 3.45 -7.35
C LEU A 109 -13.09 4.50 -8.20
N ASN A 110 -14.29 4.95 -7.83
CA ASN A 110 -14.95 6.06 -8.54
C ASN A 110 -14.14 7.36 -8.42
N SER A 111 -13.53 7.62 -7.26
CA SER A 111 -12.62 8.75 -7.09
C SER A 111 -11.38 8.60 -7.97
N PHE A 112 -10.79 7.40 -8.04
CA PHE A 112 -9.64 7.13 -8.91
C PHE A 112 -9.97 7.31 -10.40
N CYS A 113 -11.04 6.69 -10.89
CA CYS A 113 -11.49 6.81 -12.27
C CYS A 113 -11.69 8.27 -12.70
N LYS A 114 -12.23 9.12 -11.81
CA LYS A 114 -12.43 10.55 -12.08
C LYS A 114 -11.14 11.38 -12.02
N LYS A 115 -10.24 11.06 -11.08
CA LYS A 115 -9.08 11.91 -10.76
C LYS A 115 -7.78 11.49 -11.44
N ALA A 116 -7.63 10.23 -11.83
CA ALA A 116 -6.43 9.73 -12.51
C ALA A 116 -6.15 10.45 -13.86
N PRO A 117 -7.14 10.70 -14.75
CA PRO A 117 -6.89 11.49 -15.96
C PRO A 117 -6.44 12.93 -15.69
N ILE A 118 -6.94 13.52 -14.59
CA ILE A 118 -6.55 14.88 -14.16
C ILE A 118 -5.11 14.86 -13.62
N HIS A 119 -4.75 13.79 -12.90
CA HIS A 119 -3.40 13.57 -12.39
C HIS A 119 -2.39 13.44 -13.54
N GLU A 120 -2.66 12.57 -14.52
CA GLU A 120 -1.83 12.40 -15.72
C GLU A 120 -1.62 13.73 -16.48
N LYS A 121 -2.68 14.54 -16.63
CA LYS A 121 -2.54 15.88 -17.23
C LYS A 121 -1.61 16.81 -16.44
N LYS A 122 -1.66 16.75 -15.10
CA LYS A 122 -0.75 17.54 -14.25
C LYS A 122 0.69 17.03 -14.36
N GLU A 123 0.86 15.72 -14.48
CA GLU A 123 2.16 15.09 -14.67
C GLU A 123 2.82 15.58 -15.96
N ILE A 124 2.11 15.52 -17.10
CA ILE A 124 2.59 16.02 -18.40
C ILE A 124 2.98 17.50 -18.33
N GLN A 125 2.29 18.28 -17.49
CA GLN A 125 2.59 19.70 -17.25
C GLN A 125 3.74 19.96 -16.26
N GLY A 126 4.38 18.91 -15.72
CA GLY A 126 5.42 19.04 -14.69
C GLY A 126 4.91 19.56 -13.34
N LYS A 127 3.61 19.41 -13.05
CA LYS A 127 2.94 19.94 -11.85
C LYS A 127 2.70 18.90 -10.75
N VAL A 128 3.24 17.70 -10.90
CA VAL A 128 3.22 16.65 -9.87
C VAL A 128 4.49 16.72 -9.05
N HIS A 129 4.39 16.36 -7.76
CA HIS A 129 5.55 16.33 -6.88
C HIS A 129 6.54 15.23 -7.33
N VAL A 130 7.84 15.39 -7.06
CA VAL A 130 8.86 14.40 -7.48
C VAL A 130 8.70 13.03 -6.81
N TYR A 131 8.08 13.01 -5.62
CA TYR A 131 7.69 11.79 -4.88
C TYR A 131 6.27 11.30 -5.20
N ASP A 132 5.61 11.89 -6.20
CA ASP A 132 4.30 11.45 -6.63
C ASP A 132 4.40 10.30 -7.66
N PHE A 133 3.24 9.79 -8.06
CA PHE A 133 3.12 8.69 -9.02
C PHE A 133 3.04 9.23 -10.43
N PHE A 134 3.70 8.55 -11.37
CA PHE A 134 3.59 8.85 -12.80
C PHE A 134 2.78 7.73 -13.44
N ILE A 135 1.74 8.11 -14.19
CA ILE A 135 0.73 7.18 -14.67
C ILE A 135 0.29 7.47 -16.09
N HIS A 136 -0.15 6.42 -16.78
CA HIS A 136 -0.97 6.51 -17.97
C HIS A 136 -2.36 5.96 -17.68
N PHE A 137 -3.41 6.78 -17.89
CA PHE A 137 -4.78 6.34 -17.65
C PHE A 137 -5.40 5.70 -18.90
N ILE A 138 -5.94 4.49 -18.72
CA ILE A 138 -6.53 3.70 -19.80
C ILE A 138 -8.05 3.61 -19.58
N PRO A 139 -8.87 4.44 -20.25
CA PRO A 139 -10.33 4.31 -20.16
C PRO A 139 -10.81 2.99 -20.79
N LYS A 140 -11.79 2.34 -20.16
CA LYS A 140 -12.55 1.24 -20.79
C LYS A 140 -14.03 1.55 -20.78
N ASP A 141 -14.64 1.67 -19.60
CA ASP A 141 -16.04 2.07 -19.44
C ASP A 141 -16.30 2.65 -18.03
N LYS A 142 -17.58 2.85 -17.67
CA LYS A 142 -17.98 3.46 -16.38
C LYS A 142 -17.59 2.63 -15.16
N ARG A 143 -17.32 1.32 -15.31
CA ARG A 143 -16.98 0.40 -14.22
C ARG A 143 -15.58 -0.16 -14.34
N ARG A 144 -14.95 -0.11 -15.52
CA ARG A 144 -13.62 -0.67 -15.77
C ARG A 144 -12.66 0.39 -16.30
N PHE A 145 -11.43 0.36 -15.81
CA PHE A 145 -10.34 1.23 -16.28
C PHE A 145 -8.99 0.60 -15.96
N GLY A 146 -7.95 1.04 -16.66
CA GLY A 146 -6.56 0.71 -16.38
C GLY A 146 -5.77 1.93 -15.92
N ILE A 147 -4.70 1.67 -15.17
CA ILE A 147 -3.68 2.65 -14.82
C ILE A 147 -2.33 1.95 -14.97
N ASP A 148 -1.53 2.38 -15.93
CA ASP A 148 -0.14 1.96 -16.03
C ASP A 148 0.72 2.92 -15.20
N ILE A 149 1.32 2.44 -14.12
CA ILE A 149 2.17 3.24 -13.24
C ILE A 149 3.63 3.05 -13.67
N THR A 150 4.27 4.10 -14.17
CA THR A 150 5.68 4.08 -14.62
C THR A 150 6.64 4.60 -13.54
N ARG A 151 6.13 5.36 -12.56
CA ARG A 151 6.84 5.73 -11.34
C ARG A 151 5.93 5.58 -10.13
N CYS A 152 6.41 4.87 -9.11
CA CYS A 152 5.69 4.70 -7.85
C CYS A 152 6.27 5.63 -6.78
N GLY A 153 5.45 6.55 -6.27
CA GLY A 153 5.87 7.49 -5.23
C GLY A 153 6.36 6.80 -3.96
N MET A 154 5.74 5.67 -3.58
CA MET A 154 6.19 4.87 -2.44
C MET A 154 7.58 4.27 -2.67
N ARG A 155 7.92 3.85 -3.90
CA ARG A 155 9.27 3.35 -4.24
C ARG A 155 10.30 4.46 -4.09
N THR A 156 9.99 5.66 -4.57
CA THR A 156 10.87 6.82 -4.46
C THR A 156 11.23 7.10 -3.00
N ILE A 157 10.25 7.22 -2.11
CA ILE A 157 10.54 7.48 -0.69
C ILE A 157 11.18 6.26 0.01
N ALA A 158 10.79 5.04 -0.33
CA ALA A 158 11.40 3.85 0.28
C ALA A 158 12.88 3.70 -0.09
N ALA A 159 13.31 4.14 -1.27
CA ALA A 159 14.72 4.17 -1.65
C ALA A 159 15.55 5.07 -0.73
N ASP A 160 15.02 6.23 -0.32
CA ASP A 160 15.71 7.16 0.61
C ASP A 160 15.98 6.57 2.00
N PHE A 161 15.35 5.44 2.34
CA PHE A 161 15.51 4.75 3.62
C PHE A 161 16.04 3.32 3.48
N ASP A 162 16.55 2.93 2.31
CA ASP A 162 17.02 1.57 2.02
C ASP A 162 15.95 0.51 2.34
N ALA A 163 14.71 0.81 2.00
CA ALA A 163 13.53 0.02 2.38
C ALA A 163 12.77 -0.54 1.16
N LEU A 164 13.47 -0.75 0.04
CA LEU A 164 12.85 -1.33 -1.17
C LEU A 164 12.39 -2.79 -0.96
N GLY A 165 12.88 -3.48 0.09
CA GLY A 165 12.42 -4.82 0.44
C GLY A 165 10.93 -4.91 0.83
N ILE A 166 10.21 -3.79 0.94
CA ILE A 166 8.76 -3.80 1.19
C ILE A 166 7.92 -4.20 -0.03
N PHE A 167 8.42 -4.02 -1.25
CA PHE A 167 7.58 -4.09 -2.45
C PHE A 167 7.02 -5.48 -2.79
N PRO A 168 7.72 -6.60 -2.54
CA PRO A 168 7.10 -7.92 -2.67
C PRO A 168 5.82 -8.07 -1.85
N ALA A 169 5.74 -7.43 -0.67
CA ALA A 169 4.53 -7.44 0.15
C ALA A 169 3.54 -6.36 -0.26
N VAL A 170 3.99 -5.10 -0.33
CA VAL A 170 3.14 -3.91 -0.51
C VAL A 170 2.43 -3.94 -1.86
N CYS A 171 3.10 -4.38 -2.93
CA CYS A 171 2.47 -4.47 -4.25
C CYS A 171 1.33 -5.50 -4.28
N ARG A 172 1.32 -6.49 -3.38
CA ARG A 172 0.27 -7.52 -3.31
C ARG A 172 -0.89 -7.12 -2.41
N VAL A 173 -0.72 -6.10 -1.58
CA VAL A 173 -1.82 -5.51 -0.81
C VAL A 173 -2.94 -4.99 -1.72
N ASP A 174 -2.64 -4.64 -2.98
CA ASP A 174 -3.67 -4.29 -3.98
C ASP A 174 -4.71 -5.43 -4.18
N TYR A 175 -4.27 -6.69 -4.23
CA TYR A 175 -5.16 -7.85 -4.33
C TYR A 175 -5.99 -8.04 -3.05
N MET A 176 -5.37 -7.85 -1.88
CA MET A 176 -6.05 -7.89 -0.58
C MET A 176 -7.14 -6.81 -0.50
N ILE A 177 -6.81 -5.57 -0.88
CA ILE A 177 -7.78 -4.47 -0.94
C ILE A 177 -8.91 -4.82 -1.92
N GLY A 178 -8.57 -5.38 -3.08
CA GLY A 178 -9.54 -5.83 -4.08
C GLY A 178 -10.57 -6.80 -3.49
N GLU A 179 -10.10 -7.86 -2.83
CA GLU A 179 -10.97 -8.86 -2.22
C GLU A 179 -11.82 -8.25 -1.09
N TYR A 180 -11.17 -7.61 -0.11
CA TYR A 180 -11.86 -7.10 1.06
C TYR A 180 -12.85 -5.97 0.75
N LEU A 181 -12.62 -5.16 -0.28
CA LEU A 181 -13.49 -4.05 -0.66
C LEU A 181 -14.44 -4.37 -1.82
N HIS A 182 -14.51 -5.62 -2.28
CA HIS A 182 -15.34 -6.06 -3.40
C HIS A 182 -15.07 -5.28 -4.70
N LEU A 183 -13.81 -5.26 -5.10
CA LEU A 183 -13.32 -4.66 -6.33
C LEU A 183 -12.65 -5.73 -7.18
N GLY A 184 -12.78 -5.63 -8.50
CA GLY A 184 -11.93 -6.39 -9.40
C GLY A 184 -10.58 -5.71 -9.52
N PHE A 185 -9.52 -6.51 -9.42
CA PHE A 185 -8.15 -6.06 -9.61
C PHE A 185 -7.34 -7.17 -10.28
N THR A 186 -6.62 -6.82 -11.35
CA THR A 186 -5.67 -7.72 -12.02
C THR A 186 -4.48 -6.92 -12.52
N ARG A 187 -3.32 -7.58 -12.63
CA ARG A 187 -2.05 -7.02 -13.08
C ARG A 187 -1.10 -8.17 -13.46
N THR A 188 -0.19 -7.90 -14.39
CA THR A 188 0.83 -8.89 -14.84
C THR A 188 2.26 -8.35 -14.81
N LYS A 189 2.45 -7.04 -14.68
CA LYS A 189 3.73 -6.34 -14.57
C LYS A 189 3.73 -5.50 -13.30
N THR A 190 4.83 -5.50 -12.56
CA THR A 190 4.98 -4.76 -11.31
C THR A 190 6.36 -4.13 -11.18
N LEU A 191 6.40 -2.82 -11.00
CA LEU A 191 7.63 -2.06 -10.70
C LEU A 191 8.41 -2.63 -9.51
N GLY A 192 7.71 -3.17 -8.50
CA GLY A 192 8.30 -3.80 -7.33
C GLY A 192 9.04 -5.12 -7.62
N ASP A 193 8.68 -5.79 -8.72
CA ASP A 193 9.26 -7.07 -9.16
C ASP A 193 10.34 -6.86 -10.24
N GLY A 194 10.61 -5.60 -10.62
CA GLY A 194 11.60 -5.24 -11.62
C GLY A 194 11.04 -4.99 -13.03
N ASP A 195 9.72 -5.01 -13.23
CA ASP A 195 9.13 -4.62 -14.50
C ASP A 195 9.25 -3.09 -14.75
N ASP A 196 8.99 -2.68 -15.98
CA ASP A 196 9.02 -1.27 -16.42
C ASP A 196 7.79 -0.45 -15.95
N CYS A 197 6.69 -1.10 -15.56
CA CYS A 197 5.48 -0.46 -15.06
C CYS A 197 4.65 -1.40 -14.17
N CYS A 198 3.67 -0.83 -13.47
CA CYS A 198 2.54 -1.59 -12.91
C CYS A 198 1.34 -1.44 -13.83
N ASN A 199 0.92 -2.49 -14.55
CA ASN A 199 -0.22 -2.43 -15.48
C ASN A 199 -1.55 -2.78 -14.80
N CYS A 200 -1.98 -1.92 -13.89
CA CYS A 200 -3.13 -2.18 -13.03
C CYS A 200 -4.45 -2.09 -13.80
N HIS A 201 -5.30 -3.12 -13.71
CA HIS A 201 -6.66 -3.12 -14.22
C HIS A 201 -7.68 -3.21 -13.08
N TYR A 202 -8.63 -2.27 -13.05
CA TYR A 202 -9.61 -2.13 -11.98
C TYR A 202 -11.04 -2.32 -12.49
N GLU A 203 -11.89 -2.93 -11.65
CA GLU A 203 -13.32 -3.06 -11.89
C GLU A 203 -14.16 -2.72 -10.64
N ILE A 204 -15.07 -1.75 -10.78
CA ILE A 204 -15.96 -1.29 -9.71
C ILE A 204 -17.04 -2.33 -9.44
N GLY A 205 -17.00 -2.94 -8.26
CA GLY A 205 -17.91 -4.02 -7.88
C GLY A 205 -17.60 -5.33 -8.60
N GLY A 206 -16.38 -5.50 -9.11
CA GLY A 206 -15.85 -6.76 -9.61
C GLY A 206 -15.38 -7.68 -8.48
N ILE A 207 -14.65 -8.73 -8.85
CA ILE A 207 -14.14 -9.75 -7.92
C ILE A 207 -12.62 -9.80 -8.04
N CYS A 208 -11.95 -9.88 -6.90
CA CYS A 208 -10.52 -10.12 -6.79
C CYS A 208 -10.32 -11.22 -5.75
N ARG A 209 -9.38 -12.13 -6.01
CA ARG A 209 -9.05 -13.23 -5.10
C ARG A 209 -7.73 -12.94 -4.42
N TRP A 210 -7.74 -12.88 -3.10
CA TRP A 210 -6.54 -12.81 -2.29
C TRP A 210 -6.27 -14.19 -1.69
N ALA A 211 -5.22 -14.84 -2.20
CA ALA A 211 -4.84 -16.22 -1.85
C ALA A 211 -3.31 -16.31 -1.78
N PRO A 212 -2.65 -15.65 -0.80
CA PRO A 212 -1.19 -15.58 -0.73
C PRO A 212 -0.51 -16.96 -0.68
N GLU A 213 -1.21 -17.99 -0.21
CA GLU A 213 -0.77 -19.38 -0.17
C GLU A 213 -0.56 -20.02 -1.56
N GLU A 214 -1.25 -19.52 -2.58
CA GLU A 214 -1.05 -19.96 -3.98
C GLU A 214 0.11 -19.22 -4.67
N GLY A 215 0.78 -18.32 -3.95
CA GLY A 215 1.88 -17.51 -4.49
C GLY A 215 1.42 -16.45 -5.49
N PHE A 216 2.38 -15.69 -6.02
CA PHE A 216 2.11 -14.53 -6.89
C PHE A 216 2.80 -14.63 -8.26
N GLU A 217 3.20 -15.83 -8.69
CA GLU A 217 3.92 -16.02 -9.97
C GLU A 217 3.16 -15.45 -11.17
N ASN A 218 1.84 -15.68 -11.22
CA ASN A 218 0.93 -15.19 -12.26
C ASN A 218 0.09 -13.97 -11.81
N ARG A 219 0.39 -13.40 -10.63
CA ARG A 219 -0.34 -12.29 -10.00
C ARG A 219 0.64 -11.25 -9.49
N LYS A 220 1.44 -10.72 -10.43
CA LYS A 220 2.47 -9.72 -10.15
C LYS A 220 1.84 -8.36 -9.88
#